data_AF-A0A559RT15-F1
#
_entry.id   AF-A0A559RT15-F1
#
_cell.length_a   1.000
_cell.length_b   1.000
_cell.length_c   1.000
_cell.angle_alpha   90.00
_cell.angle_beta   90.00
_cell.angle_gamma   90.00
#
_symmetry.space_group_name_H-M   'P 1'
#
loop_
_entity.id
_entity.type
_entity.pdbx_description
1 polymer ?
#
loop_
_entity_poly.entity_id
_entity_poly.type
_entity_poly.pdbx_seq_one_letter_code
_entity_poly.pdbx_strand_id
1 'polypeptide(L)'
;MLYYYKATGKLNILLFIMLFFAMVAEVLFQYNYYKFIEIVSISALILFICMIYLLKPIIHFNSRSFAKHNLTELTIGFLIVAGLLMYCLYVIIPSIPNLFLFLPAVIGFVTVLVILYGVPQFNNNPSNLLLTGVASALLVEMLVAFAYEFILDLDFFLVVAILFGAAAKIFFTMFLIRMKDVGYQDHFYF
;
A
#
# COMPACT_ATOMS: atom_id res chain seq x y z
N MET A 1 -13.44 -2.82 8.23
CA MET A 1 -13.86 -4.05 8.98
C MET A 1 -15.36 -4.27 9.02
N LEU A 2 -16.16 -3.36 9.57
CA LEU A 2 -17.62 -3.55 9.65
C LEU A 2 -18.25 -3.81 8.28
N TYR A 3 -17.82 -3.08 7.25
CA TYR A 3 -18.25 -3.31 5.87
C TYR A 3 -17.88 -4.71 5.35
N TYR A 4 -16.65 -5.17 5.58
CA TYR A 4 -16.19 -6.52 5.21
C TYR A 4 -17.00 -7.61 5.92
N TYR A 5 -17.23 -7.46 7.22
CA TYR A 5 -18.03 -8.42 8.00
C TYR A 5 -19.47 -8.46 7.50
N LYS A 6 -20.09 -7.30 7.25
CA LYS A 6 -21.46 -7.22 6.72
C LYS A 6 -21.59 -7.88 5.33
N ALA A 7 -20.60 -7.70 4.46
CA ALA A 7 -20.61 -8.26 3.11
C ALA A 7 -20.29 -9.77 3.08
N THR A 8 -19.39 -10.22 3.95
CA THR A 8 -18.85 -11.60 3.87
C THR A 8 -19.39 -12.53 4.95
N GLY A 9 -19.99 -12.02 6.02
CA GLY A 9 -20.44 -12.80 7.19
C GLY A 9 -19.31 -13.44 8.00
N LYS A 10 -18.03 -13.17 7.66
CA LYS A 10 -16.85 -13.74 8.32
C LYS A 10 -15.91 -12.63 8.77
N LEU A 11 -15.28 -12.82 9.92
CA LEU A 11 -14.25 -11.92 10.41
C LEU A 11 -12.90 -12.35 9.82
N ASN A 12 -12.19 -11.42 9.18
CA ASN A 12 -10.83 -11.66 8.67
C ASN A 12 -9.83 -11.01 9.63
N ILE A 13 -9.21 -11.82 10.48
CA ILE A 13 -8.29 -11.35 11.53
C ILE A 13 -7.08 -10.66 10.91
N LEU A 14 -6.55 -11.19 9.81
CA LEU A 14 -5.40 -10.59 9.13
C LEU A 14 -5.74 -9.21 8.56
N LEU A 15 -6.94 -9.02 7.99
CA LEU A 15 -7.43 -7.72 7.56
C LEU A 15 -7.61 -6.74 8.73
N PHE A 16 -8.05 -7.23 9.89
CA PHE A 16 -8.16 -6.42 11.11
C PHE A 16 -6.79 -5.92 11.55
N ILE A 17 -5.80 -6.82 11.65
CA ILE A 17 -4.42 -6.50 12.04
C ILE A 17 -3.84 -5.47 11.07
N MET A 18 -4.00 -5.70 9.76
CA MET A 18 -3.57 -4.78 8.70
C MET A 18 -4.11 -3.36 8.92
N LEU A 19 -5.44 -3.24 9.10
CA LEU A 19 -6.08 -1.93 9.30
C LEU A 19 -5.67 -1.28 10.62
N PHE A 20 -5.49 -2.06 11.68
CA PHE A 20 -5.06 -1.54 12.98
C PHE A 20 -3.67 -0.91 12.89
N PHE A 21 -2.69 -1.65 12.33
CA PHE A 21 -1.33 -1.15 12.20
C PHE A 21 -1.20 -0.01 11.18
N ALA A 22 -2.03 0.02 10.13
CA ALA A 22 -2.12 1.17 9.23
C ALA A 22 -2.53 2.44 9.99
N MET A 23 -3.60 2.36 10.80
CA MET A 23 -4.07 3.51 11.58
C MET A 23 -3.05 3.95 12.65
N VAL A 24 -2.36 3.00 13.28
CA VAL A 24 -1.28 3.31 14.23
C VAL A 24 -0.14 4.05 13.52
N ALA A 25 0.30 3.58 12.36
CA ALA A 25 1.36 4.22 11.58
C ALA A 25 0.94 5.63 11.15
N GLU A 26 -0.25 5.80 10.60
CA GLU A 26 -0.77 7.10 10.14
C GLU A 26 -0.88 8.10 11.28
N VAL A 27 -1.54 7.75 12.38
CA VAL A 27 -1.74 8.67 13.50
C VAL A 27 -0.42 9.08 14.15
N LEU A 28 0.50 8.13 14.35
CA LEU A 28 1.79 8.43 14.98
C LEU A 28 2.73 9.21 14.05
N PHE A 29 2.68 8.95 12.74
CA PHE A 29 3.40 9.75 11.75
C PHE A 29 2.97 11.21 11.83
N GLN A 30 1.66 11.47 11.85
CA GLN A 30 1.09 12.82 11.84
C GLN A 30 1.25 13.55 13.17
N TYR A 31 1.20 12.84 14.29
CA TYR A 31 1.30 13.45 15.59
C TYR A 31 2.72 13.92 15.91
N ASN A 32 3.71 13.04 15.70
CA ASN A 32 5.12 13.38 15.86
C ASN A 32 6.03 12.29 15.26
N TYR A 33 6.37 12.41 13.98
CA TYR A 33 7.17 11.40 13.30
C TYR A 33 8.54 11.19 13.97
N TYR A 34 9.26 12.26 14.30
CA TYR A 34 10.60 12.18 14.90
C TYR A 34 10.64 11.37 16.20
N LYS A 35 9.62 11.52 17.05
CA LYS A 35 9.51 10.78 18.31
C LYS A 35 9.08 9.33 18.12
N PHE A 36 8.24 9.06 17.12
CA PHE A 36 7.59 7.76 16.95
C PHE A 36 8.08 6.95 15.74
N ILE A 37 9.16 7.38 15.09
CA ILE A 37 9.70 6.75 13.87
C ILE A 37 9.83 5.23 13.97
N GLU A 38 10.28 4.71 15.10
CA GLU A 38 10.47 3.27 15.28
C GLU A 38 9.13 2.53 15.25
N ILE A 39 8.14 3.05 15.99
CA ILE A 39 6.79 2.47 16.03
C ILE A 39 6.11 2.61 14.68
N VAL A 40 6.24 3.75 14.01
CA VAL A 40 5.71 3.99 12.66
C VAL A 40 6.31 2.99 11.67
N SER A 41 7.63 2.81 11.69
CA SER A 41 8.35 1.92 10.77
C SER A 41 7.97 0.44 11.02
N ILE A 42 7.90 0.01 12.28
CA ILE A 42 7.47 -1.36 12.63
C ILE A 42 6.01 -1.58 12.24
N SER A 43 5.14 -0.61 12.50
CA SER A 43 3.71 -0.69 12.15
C SER A 43 3.53 -0.77 10.62
N ALA A 44 4.28 0.03 9.85
CA ALA A 44 4.31 -0.02 8.40
C ALA A 44 4.79 -1.39 7.89
N LEU A 45 5.84 -1.97 8.49
CA LEU A 45 6.31 -3.32 8.14
C LEU A 45 5.24 -4.38 8.37
N ILE A 46 4.57 -4.37 9.53
CA ILE A 46 3.49 -5.31 9.84
C ILE A 46 2.33 -5.15 8.86
N LEU A 47 1.93 -3.91 8.56
CA LEU A 47 0.94 -3.57 7.53
C LEU A 47 1.30 -4.20 6.19
N PHE A 48 2.51 -3.96 5.69
CA PHE A 48 2.95 -4.45 4.38
C PHE A 48 3.04 -5.98 4.32
N ILE A 49 3.53 -6.61 5.38
CA ILE A 49 3.54 -8.07 5.52
C ILE A 49 2.10 -8.61 5.45
N CYS A 50 1.17 -8.03 6.22
CA CYS A 50 -0.23 -8.44 6.18
C CYS A 50 -0.87 -8.28 4.79
N MET A 51 -0.58 -7.17 4.10
CA MET A 51 -1.03 -6.97 2.72
C MET A 51 -0.49 -8.03 1.78
N ILE A 52 0.81 -8.37 1.85
CA ILE A 52 1.42 -9.41 1.03
C ILE A 52 0.75 -10.77 1.30
N TYR A 53 0.51 -11.12 2.56
CA TYR A 53 -0.19 -12.37 2.90
C TYR A 53 -1.64 -12.39 2.37
N LEU A 54 -2.36 -11.28 2.46
CA LEU A 54 -3.71 -11.15 1.87
C LEU A 54 -3.67 -11.20 0.33
N LEU A 55 -2.58 -10.81 -0.31
CA LEU A 55 -2.43 -10.89 -1.76
C LEU A 55 -1.89 -12.24 -2.24
N LYS A 56 -1.26 -13.04 -1.37
CA LYS A 56 -0.69 -14.35 -1.71
C LYS A 56 -1.56 -15.23 -2.65
N PRO A 57 -2.87 -15.46 -2.42
CA PRO A 57 -3.65 -16.37 -3.24
C PRO A 57 -3.87 -15.88 -4.68
N ILE A 58 -3.74 -14.58 -4.93
CA ILE A 58 -3.97 -13.97 -6.25
C ILE A 58 -2.66 -13.71 -7.01
N ILE A 59 -1.51 -13.84 -6.35
CA ILE A 59 -0.17 -13.73 -6.95
C ILE A 59 0.11 -15.03 -7.73
N HIS A 60 -0.65 -15.24 -8.81
CA HIS A 60 -0.39 -16.25 -9.82
C HIS A 60 -0.11 -15.52 -11.13
N PHE A 61 1.18 -15.27 -11.39
CA PHE A 61 1.61 -14.59 -12.60
C PHE A 61 1.52 -15.54 -13.80
N ASN A 62 0.49 -15.40 -14.63
CA ASN A 62 0.41 -16.13 -15.89
C ASN A 62 1.02 -15.26 -17.01
N SER A 63 2.26 -15.55 -17.39
CA SER A 63 3.03 -14.75 -18.36
C SER A 63 2.38 -14.66 -19.75
N ARG A 64 1.45 -15.56 -20.07
CA ARG A 64 0.71 -15.59 -21.35
C ARG A 64 -0.32 -14.47 -21.51
N SER A 65 -0.68 -13.79 -20.42
CA SER A 65 -1.71 -12.72 -20.39
C SER A 65 -1.16 -11.33 -20.70
N PHE A 66 0.16 -11.14 -20.72
CA PHE A 66 0.76 -9.82 -20.81
C PHE A 66 0.85 -9.35 -22.27
N ALA A 67 0.09 -8.30 -22.62
CA ALA A 67 0.14 -7.73 -23.96
C ALA A 67 1.43 -6.91 -24.14
N LYS A 68 2.21 -7.21 -25.19
CA LYS A 68 3.51 -6.55 -25.44
C LYS A 68 3.44 -5.02 -25.55
N HIS A 69 2.28 -4.45 -25.92
CA HIS A 69 2.09 -2.99 -25.99
C HIS A 69 2.06 -2.34 -24.59
N ASN A 70 1.60 -3.06 -23.56
CA ASN A 70 1.62 -2.57 -22.17
C ASN A 70 3.04 -2.52 -21.59
N LEU A 71 4.02 -3.17 -22.21
CA LEU A 71 5.40 -3.23 -21.70
C LEU A 71 6.06 -1.86 -21.69
N THR A 72 5.84 -1.07 -22.76
CA THR A 72 6.43 0.25 -22.90
C THR A 72 5.82 1.24 -21.91
N GLU A 73 4.48 1.25 -21.79
CA GLU A 73 3.78 2.11 -20.83
C GLU A 73 4.13 1.76 -19.38
N LEU A 74 4.20 0.45 -19.07
CA LEU A 74 4.61 -0.03 -17.75
C LEU A 74 6.04 0.38 -17.41
N THR A 75 6.97 0.27 -18.37
CA THR A 75 8.37 0.66 -18.18
C THR A 75 8.50 2.16 -17.92
N ILE A 76 7.80 2.99 -18.70
CA ILE A 76 7.80 4.45 -18.51
C ILE A 76 7.20 4.81 -17.15
N GLY A 77 6.05 4.25 -16.80
CA GLY A 77 5.41 4.47 -15.50
C GLY A 77 6.32 4.05 -14.34
N PHE A 78 6.96 2.89 -14.44
CA PHE A 78 7.92 2.42 -13.45
C PHE A 78 9.10 3.37 -13.29
N LEU A 79 9.70 3.85 -14.38
CA LEU A 79 10.83 4.78 -14.33
C LEU A 79 10.45 6.12 -13.69
N ILE A 80 9.27 6.65 -13.99
CA ILE A 80 8.78 7.89 -13.40
C ILE A 80 8.58 7.72 -11.89
N VAL A 81 7.89 6.65 -11.46
CA VAL A 81 7.64 6.37 -10.05
C VAL A 81 8.94 6.10 -9.30
N ALA A 82 9.84 5.31 -9.88
CA ALA A 82 11.15 5.01 -9.29
C ALA A 82 12.01 6.28 -9.15
N GLY A 83 12.04 7.13 -10.17
CA GLY A 83 12.76 8.41 -10.14
C GLY A 83 12.20 9.34 -9.05
N LEU A 84 10.88 9.44 -8.94
CA LEU A 84 10.22 10.22 -7.90
C LEU A 84 10.53 9.69 -6.49
N LEU A 85 10.42 8.36 -6.29
CA LEU A 85 10.75 7.74 -5.01
C LEU A 85 12.21 7.92 -4.63
N MET A 86 13.14 7.76 -5.58
CA MET A 86 14.56 8.01 -5.34
C MET A 86 14.84 9.46 -5.00
N TYR A 87 14.19 10.41 -5.67
CA TYR A 87 14.32 11.83 -5.34
C TYR A 87 13.79 12.13 -3.93
N CYS A 88 12.61 11.64 -3.58
CA CYS A 88 12.06 11.77 -2.23
C CYS A 88 13.02 11.17 -1.19
N LEU A 89 13.53 9.96 -1.43
CA LEU A 89 14.50 9.31 -0.55
C LEU A 89 15.77 10.15 -0.40
N TYR A 90 16.31 10.69 -1.50
CA TYR A 90 17.49 11.55 -1.46
C TYR A 90 17.29 12.78 -0.58
N VAL A 91 16.10 13.40 -0.63
CA VAL A 91 15.77 14.58 0.17
C VAL A 91 15.54 14.22 1.64
N ILE A 92 14.86 13.12 1.94
CA ILE A 92 14.44 12.79 3.32
C ILE A 92 15.50 12.03 4.13
N ILE A 93 16.32 11.16 3.48
CA ILE A 93 17.30 10.30 4.17
C ILE A 93 18.19 11.06 5.16
N PRO A 94 18.76 12.24 4.84
CA PRO A 94 19.60 12.99 5.77
C PRO A 94 18.86 13.41 7.06
N SER A 95 17.54 13.53 7.00
CA SER A 95 16.67 13.97 8.09
C SER A 95 16.07 12.80 8.87
N ILE A 96 16.32 11.55 8.47
CA ILE A 96 15.79 10.35 9.14
C ILE A 96 16.68 9.97 10.33
N PRO A 97 16.17 10.02 11.57
CA PRO A 97 16.96 9.72 12.76
C PRO A 97 17.28 8.21 12.92
N ASN A 98 16.44 7.31 12.41
CA ASN A 98 16.67 5.86 12.48
C ASN A 98 16.52 5.19 11.10
N LEU A 99 17.62 5.14 10.35
CA LEU A 99 17.66 4.52 9.03
C LEU A 99 17.50 2.99 9.07
N PHE A 100 17.88 2.35 10.18
CA PHE A 100 17.89 0.89 10.29
C PHE A 100 16.49 0.28 10.20
N LEU A 101 15.49 0.93 10.79
CA LEU A 101 14.08 0.51 10.72
C LEU A 101 13.35 1.13 9.52
N PHE A 102 13.74 2.34 9.12
CA PHE A 102 13.15 3.04 7.99
C PHE A 102 13.39 2.32 6.65
N LEU A 103 14.62 1.91 6.37
CA LEU A 103 14.97 1.27 5.09
C LEU A 103 14.17 -0.02 4.82
N PRO A 104 14.05 -0.97 5.76
CA PRO A 104 13.18 -2.13 5.58
C PRO A 104 11.72 -1.75 5.31
N ALA A 105 11.18 -0.73 5.99
CA ALA A 105 9.81 -0.27 5.76
C ALA A 105 9.63 0.28 4.33
N VAL A 106 10.61 1.04 3.82
CA VAL A 106 10.63 1.52 2.43
C VAL A 106 10.70 0.36 1.43
N ILE A 107 11.56 -0.64 1.68
CA ILE A 107 11.66 -1.83 0.83
C ILE A 107 10.32 -2.60 0.81
N GLY A 108 9.69 -2.76 1.98
CA GLY A 108 8.36 -3.35 2.12
C GLY A 108 7.31 -2.59 1.33
N PHE A 109 7.30 -1.26 1.43
CA PHE A 109 6.42 -0.38 0.67
C PHE A 109 6.59 -0.55 -0.84
N VAL A 110 7.83 -0.48 -1.34
CA VAL A 110 8.14 -0.66 -2.77
C VAL A 110 7.70 -2.04 -3.24
N THR A 111 7.92 -3.08 -2.43
CA THR A 111 7.51 -4.45 -2.74
C THR A 111 5.99 -4.56 -2.88
N VAL A 112 5.24 -3.95 -1.95
CA VAL A 112 3.78 -3.89 -2.02
C VAL A 112 3.32 -3.14 -3.28
N LEU A 113 3.93 -2.00 -3.62
CA LEU A 113 3.58 -1.26 -4.84
C LEU A 113 3.81 -2.10 -6.10
N VAL A 114 4.95 -2.81 -6.19
CA VAL A 114 5.24 -3.69 -7.34
C VAL A 114 4.19 -4.80 -7.46
N ILE A 115 3.78 -5.41 -6.33
CA ILE A 115 2.73 -6.44 -6.35
C ILE A 115 1.39 -5.84 -6.79
N LEU A 116 0.99 -4.71 -6.21
CA LEU A 116 -0.32 -4.10 -6.47
C LEU A 116 -0.47 -3.59 -7.92
N TYR A 117 0.60 -3.01 -8.50
CA TYR A 117 0.62 -2.64 -9.91
C TYR A 117 0.85 -3.83 -10.84
N GLY A 118 1.59 -4.85 -10.37
CA GLY A 118 1.95 -6.02 -11.16
C GLY A 118 0.79 -6.99 -11.37
N VAL A 119 0.08 -7.37 -10.31
CA VAL A 119 -1.02 -8.36 -10.38
C VAL A 119 -2.05 -8.05 -11.49
N PRO A 120 -2.55 -6.80 -11.63
CA PRO A 120 -3.51 -6.46 -12.68
C PRO A 120 -2.99 -6.63 -14.10
N GLN A 121 -1.66 -6.57 -14.31
CA GLN A 121 -1.04 -6.71 -15.63
C GLN A 121 -0.93 -8.17 -16.09
N PHE A 122 -0.87 -9.10 -15.14
CA PHE A 122 -0.72 -10.54 -15.42
C PHE A 122 -2.01 -11.34 -15.16
N ASN A 123 -3.01 -10.71 -14.57
CA ASN A 123 -4.31 -11.30 -14.29
C ASN A 123 -5.43 -10.30 -14.65
N ASN A 124 -6.11 -10.56 -15.77
CA ASN A 124 -7.15 -9.70 -16.35
C ASN A 124 -8.50 -9.74 -15.59
N ASN A 125 -8.55 -10.19 -14.34
CA ASN A 125 -9.77 -10.06 -13.54
C ASN A 125 -10.09 -8.56 -13.33
N PRO A 126 -11.28 -8.07 -13.71
CA PRO A 126 -11.62 -6.65 -13.59
C PRO A 126 -11.55 -6.12 -12.15
N SER A 127 -11.70 -6.99 -11.16
CA SER A 127 -11.53 -6.62 -9.75
C SER A 127 -10.09 -6.20 -9.42
N ASN A 128 -9.09 -6.70 -10.15
CA ASN A 128 -7.68 -6.34 -9.94
C ASN A 128 -7.41 -4.86 -10.25
N LEU A 129 -8.26 -4.19 -11.04
CA LEU A 129 -8.14 -2.74 -11.24
C LEU A 129 -8.29 -1.95 -9.93
N LEU A 130 -8.94 -2.51 -8.90
CA LEU A 130 -8.94 -1.90 -7.57
C LEU A 130 -7.54 -1.89 -6.94
N LEU A 131 -6.68 -2.86 -7.26
CA LEU A 131 -5.30 -2.90 -6.74
C LEU A 131 -4.44 -1.77 -7.29
N THR A 132 -4.62 -1.36 -8.56
CA THR A 132 -3.94 -0.18 -9.10
C THR A 132 -4.40 1.10 -8.38
N GLY A 133 -5.69 1.18 -8.04
CA GLY A 133 -6.25 2.24 -7.20
C GLY A 133 -5.64 2.27 -5.80
N VAL A 134 -5.47 1.11 -5.16
CA VAL A 134 -4.78 1.00 -3.85
C VAL A 134 -3.33 1.44 -3.97
N ALA A 135 -2.60 0.98 -4.97
CA ALA A 135 -1.19 1.35 -5.19
C ALA A 135 -1.02 2.86 -5.39
N SER A 136 -1.89 3.45 -6.21
CA SER A 136 -1.87 4.89 -6.49
C SER A 136 -2.17 5.69 -5.23
N ALA A 137 -3.16 5.24 -4.44
CA ALA A 137 -3.53 5.91 -3.21
C ALA A 137 -2.43 5.84 -2.15
N LEU A 138 -1.81 4.68 -1.94
CA LEU A 138 -0.66 4.52 -1.05
C LEU A 138 0.55 5.35 -1.49
N LEU A 139 0.80 5.44 -2.80
CA LEU A 139 1.87 6.26 -3.35
C LEU A 139 1.63 7.74 -3.03
N VAL A 140 0.43 8.26 -3.34
CA VAL A 140 0.09 9.67 -3.09
C VAL A 140 0.10 9.98 -1.60
N GLU A 141 -0.51 9.13 -0.77
CA GLU A 141 -0.49 9.26 0.70
C GLU A 141 0.93 9.44 1.21
N MET A 142 1.83 8.51 0.87
CA MET A 142 3.21 8.54 1.35
C MET A 142 3.95 9.79 0.86
N LEU A 143 3.90 10.09 -0.44
CA LEU A 143 4.61 11.24 -1.00
C LEU A 143 4.16 12.56 -0.35
N VAL A 144 2.86 12.72 -0.16
CA VAL A 144 2.27 13.92 0.42
C VAL A 144 2.55 13.99 1.93
N ALA A 145 2.50 12.86 2.64
CA ALA A 145 2.84 12.80 4.07
C ALA A 145 4.31 13.16 4.33
N PHE A 146 5.23 12.63 3.52
CA PHE A 146 6.65 13.01 3.60
C PHE A 146 6.90 14.45 3.14
N ALA A 147 6.17 14.93 2.12
CA ALA A 147 6.25 16.33 1.72
C ALA A 147 5.82 17.25 2.87
N TYR A 148 4.73 16.92 3.58
CA TYR A 148 4.28 17.64 4.77
C TYR A 148 5.36 17.68 5.86
N GLU A 149 5.89 16.52 6.25
CA GLU A 149 6.82 16.41 7.38
C GLU A 149 8.19 17.04 7.10
N PHE A 150 8.70 16.97 5.86
CA PHE A 150 10.10 17.31 5.56
C PHE A 150 10.30 18.50 4.61
N ILE A 151 9.28 18.95 3.88
CA ILE A 151 9.45 19.93 2.80
C ILE A 151 8.53 21.14 2.96
N LEU A 152 7.23 20.89 3.13
CA LEU A 152 6.16 21.88 3.07
C LEU A 152 5.19 21.64 4.23
N ASP A 153 5.41 22.31 5.36
CA ASP A 153 4.54 22.28 6.54
C ASP A 153 3.21 23.02 6.27
N LEU A 154 2.39 22.42 5.41
CA LEU A 154 1.11 22.92 4.94
C LEU A 154 0.05 21.86 5.24
N ASP A 155 -0.89 22.18 6.15
CA ASP A 155 -1.98 21.30 6.58
C ASP A 155 -2.79 20.68 5.42
N PHE A 156 -2.85 21.37 4.27
CA PHE A 156 -3.47 20.82 3.07
C PHE A 156 -2.87 19.47 2.66
N PHE A 157 -1.54 19.31 2.72
CA PHE A 157 -0.86 18.06 2.41
C PHE A 157 -1.26 16.97 3.42
N LEU A 158 -1.32 17.30 4.71
CA LEU A 158 -1.79 16.38 5.73
C LEU A 158 -3.20 15.85 5.44
N VAL A 159 -4.14 16.73 5.08
CA VAL A 159 -5.52 16.35 4.72
C VAL A 159 -5.55 15.44 3.50
N VAL A 160 -4.77 15.76 2.47
CA VAL A 160 -4.65 14.93 1.26
C VAL A 160 -4.08 13.55 1.61
N ALA A 161 -3.05 13.47 2.44
CA ALA A 161 -2.47 12.20 2.88
C ALA A 161 -3.51 11.32 3.59
N ILE A 162 -4.27 11.89 4.55
CA ILE A 162 -5.35 11.17 5.26
C ILE A 162 -6.41 10.65 4.29
N LEU A 163 -6.83 11.47 3.33
CA LEU A 163 -7.86 11.11 2.36
C LEU A 163 -7.41 9.94 1.48
N PHE A 164 -6.18 9.98 0.98
CA PHE A 164 -5.64 8.91 0.15
C PHE A 164 -5.35 7.64 0.96
N GLY A 165 -4.89 7.77 2.21
CA GLY A 165 -4.78 6.62 3.12
C GLY A 165 -6.12 5.95 3.38
N ALA A 166 -7.18 6.74 3.60
CA ALA A 166 -8.54 6.21 3.72
C ALA A 166 -8.99 5.51 2.43
N ALA A 167 -8.75 6.13 1.27
CA ALA A 167 -9.08 5.56 -0.03
C ALA A 167 -8.38 4.22 -0.27
N ALA A 168 -7.08 4.12 0.04
CA ALA A 168 -6.30 2.88 -0.09
C ALA A 168 -6.94 1.75 0.73
N LYS A 169 -7.27 2.00 2.00
CA LYS A 169 -7.92 1.01 2.90
C LYS A 169 -9.31 0.60 2.39
N ILE A 170 -10.10 1.55 1.89
CA ILE A 170 -11.43 1.28 1.34
C ILE A 170 -11.32 0.42 0.08
N PHE A 171 -10.49 0.83 -0.88
CA PHE A 171 -10.29 0.11 -2.14
C PHE A 171 -9.77 -1.30 -1.92
N PHE A 172 -8.82 -1.47 -0.98
CA PHE A 172 -8.29 -2.78 -0.64
C PHE A 172 -9.35 -3.67 0.02
N THR A 173 -10.19 -3.11 0.90
CA THR A 173 -11.30 -3.86 1.50
C THR A 173 -12.33 -4.28 0.45
N MET A 174 -12.71 -3.39 -0.47
CA MET A 174 -13.63 -3.71 -1.57
C MET A 174 -13.05 -4.79 -2.48
N PHE A 175 -11.75 -4.71 -2.78
CA PHE A 175 -11.04 -5.71 -3.56
C PHE A 175 -11.18 -7.11 -2.92
N LEU A 176 -10.88 -7.24 -1.62
CA LEU A 176 -10.96 -8.51 -0.91
C LEU A 176 -12.39 -9.09 -0.88
N ILE A 177 -13.42 -8.24 -0.77
CA ILE A 177 -14.81 -8.67 -0.83
C ILE A 177 -15.12 -9.25 -2.21
N ARG A 178 -14.75 -8.55 -3.29
CA ARG A 178 -15.01 -9.02 -4.66
C ARG A 178 -14.27 -10.32 -4.98
N MET A 179 -13.06 -10.50 -4.47
CA MET A 179 -12.32 -11.75 -4.68
C MET A 179 -12.97 -12.95 -3.98
N LYS A 180 -13.71 -12.73 -2.88
CA LYS A 180 -14.53 -13.77 -2.27
C LYS A 180 -15.65 -14.21 -3.20
N ASP A 181 -16.34 -13.28 -3.85
CA ASP A 181 -17.45 -13.60 -4.75
C ASP A 181 -17.01 -14.42 -5.98
N VAL A 182 -15.72 -14.33 -6.33
CA VAL A 182 -15.10 -15.08 -7.45
C VAL A 182 -14.52 -16.44 -6.99
N GLY A 183 -14.73 -16.84 -5.72
CA GLY A 183 -14.43 -18.21 -5.27
C GLY A 183 -12.99 -18.48 -4.82
N TYR A 184 -12.16 -17.46 -4.56
CA TYR A 184 -10.78 -17.62 -4.05
C TYR A 184 -10.71 -18.05 -2.55
N GLN A 185 -11.72 -18.76 -2.04
CA GLN A 185 -12.06 -18.90 -0.61
C GLN A 185 -11.10 -19.74 0.26
N ASP A 186 -10.26 -20.62 -0.26
CA ASP A 186 -9.62 -21.66 0.58
C ASP A 186 -8.29 -21.26 1.26
N HIS A 187 -7.79 -20.04 1.02
CA HIS A 187 -6.47 -19.61 1.53
C HIS A 187 -6.49 -18.39 2.44
N PHE A 188 -7.66 -17.80 2.69
CA PHE A 188 -7.80 -16.54 3.44
C PHE A 188 -8.19 -16.72 4.92
N TYR A 189 -8.37 -17.96 5.37
CA TYR A 189 -8.81 -18.29 6.72
C TYR A 189 -7.71 -19.05 7.46
N PHE A 190 -6.98 -18.33 8.30
CA PHE A 190 -6.31 -18.84 9.49
C PHE A 190 -6.93 -18.13 10.70
#